data_AF-W6UJQ4-F1
#
_entry.id   AF-W6UJQ4-F1
#
_cell.length_a   1.000
_cell.length_b   1.000
_cell.length_c   1.000
_cell.angle_alpha   90.00
_cell.angle_beta   90.00
_cell.angle_gamma   90.00
#
_symmetry.space_group_name_H-M   'P 1'
#
loop_
_entity.id
_entity.type
_entity.pdbx_description
1 polymer ?
#
loop_
_entity_poly.entity_id
_entity_poly.type
_entity_poly.pdbx_seq_one_letter_code
_entity_poly.pdbx_strand_id
1 'polypeptide(L)'
;MYVSNVTYGRSAIIAIESDASFQQIKASFQNVQNGQGSVEDKNLFTEAVVTVYMRGFKAVDVSNIEAARGYDQVQLFVKSLAAGGSYSNADYGVPINFYVSKITDNSDLKFKFNYRLDFDVH
;
A
#
# COMPACT_ATOMS: atom_id res chain seq x y z
N MET A 1 29.32 -6.76 -3.43
CA MET A 1 28.30 -5.78 -3.00
C MET A 1 27.94 -6.10 -1.57
N TYR A 2 27.50 -5.12 -0.78
CA TYR A 2 27.03 -5.35 0.59
C TYR A 2 25.80 -4.49 0.87
N VAL A 3 24.92 -4.95 1.76
CA VAL A 3 23.77 -4.17 2.21
C VAL A 3 24.28 -3.03 3.08
N SER A 4 24.12 -1.79 2.61
CA SER A 4 24.62 -0.60 3.30
C SER A 4 23.59 0.00 4.26
N ASN A 5 22.30 -0.23 4.00
CA ASN A 5 21.22 0.25 4.85
C ASN A 5 19.97 -0.65 4.71
N VAL A 6 19.23 -0.83 5.79
CA VAL A 6 17.93 -1.51 5.82
C VAL A 6 16.92 -0.61 6.53
N THR A 7 15.85 -0.27 5.84
CA THR A 7 14.71 0.46 6.42
C THR A 7 13.69 -0.54 6.96
N TYR A 8 13.37 -0.39 8.24
CA TYR A 8 12.32 -1.14 8.92
C TYR A 8 11.05 -0.32 9.00
N GLY A 9 9.91 -0.97 8.83
CA GLY A 9 8.61 -0.32 8.96
C GLY A 9 7.48 -1.22 8.49
N ARG A 10 6.44 -0.58 7.99
CA ARG A 10 5.22 -1.23 7.52
C ARG A 10 4.96 -0.80 6.09
N SER A 11 4.58 -1.74 5.24
CA SER A 11 4.29 -1.48 3.84
C SER A 11 3.02 -2.21 3.47
N ALA A 12 2.13 -1.53 2.74
CA ALA A 12 0.92 -2.12 2.23
C ALA A 12 0.67 -1.65 0.80
N ILE A 13 0.09 -2.53 0.00
CA ILE A 13 -0.32 -2.28 -1.39
C ILE A 13 -1.81 -2.56 -1.46
N ILE A 14 -2.54 -1.66 -2.11
CA ILE A 14 -3.95 -1.86 -2.45
C ILE A 14 -4.10 -1.86 -3.97
N ALA A 15 -4.83 -2.84 -4.49
CA ALA A 15 -5.28 -2.88 -5.86
C ALA A 15 -6.80 -2.75 -5.86
N ILE A 16 -7.31 -1.89 -6.74
CA ILE A 16 -8.74 -1.60 -6.89
C ILE A 16 -9.08 -1.78 -8.36
N GLU A 17 -9.91 -2.77 -8.65
CA GLU A 17 -10.39 -3.07 -9.99
C GLU A 17 -11.87 -2.71 -10.06
N SER A 18 -12.23 -1.83 -10.99
CA SER A 18 -13.58 -1.28 -11.14
C SER A 18 -13.81 -0.85 -12.58
N ASP A 19 -15.07 -0.81 -13.01
CA ASP A 19 -15.47 -0.24 -14.30
C ASP A 19 -15.39 1.30 -14.31
N ALA A 20 -15.20 1.93 -13.14
CA ALA A 20 -14.99 3.36 -13.03
C ALA A 20 -13.64 3.80 -13.62
N SER A 21 -13.56 5.03 -14.12
CA SER A 21 -12.31 5.60 -14.59
C SER A 21 -11.29 5.74 -13.45
N PHE A 22 -10.00 5.72 -13.80
CA PHE A 22 -8.92 5.94 -12.83
C PHE A 22 -9.09 7.23 -12.03
N GLN A 23 -9.56 8.31 -12.67
CA GLN A 23 -9.79 9.60 -12.03
C GLN A 23 -10.89 9.52 -10.96
N GLN A 24 -11.96 8.77 -11.23
CA GLN A 24 -13.03 8.53 -10.26
C GLN A 24 -12.52 7.69 -9.08
N ILE A 25 -11.84 6.57 -9.35
CA ILE A 25 -11.26 5.72 -8.31
C ILE A 25 -10.30 6.52 -7.42
N LYS A 26 -9.43 7.33 -8.03
CA LYS A 26 -8.47 8.19 -7.33
C LYS A 26 -9.17 9.22 -6.45
N ALA A 27 -10.18 9.91 -6.97
CA ALA A 27 -10.94 10.91 -6.21
C ALA A 27 -11.68 10.27 -5.03
N SER A 28 -12.39 9.17 -5.25
CA SER A 28 -13.08 8.44 -4.19
C SER A 28 -12.12 7.90 -3.13
N PHE A 29 -10.95 7.41 -3.53
CA PHE A 29 -9.93 6.95 -2.58
C PHE A 29 -9.42 8.09 -1.71
N GLN A 30 -9.18 9.27 -2.30
CA GLN A 30 -8.78 10.48 -1.57
C GLN A 30 -9.87 10.97 -0.59
N ASN A 31 -11.14 10.90 -0.99
CA ASN A 31 -12.26 11.22 -0.10
C ASN A 31 -12.27 10.29 1.11
N VAL A 32 -12.13 8.98 0.91
CA VAL A 32 -12.04 8.00 2.00
C VAL A 32 -10.82 8.27 2.88
N GLN A 33 -9.67 8.59 2.28
CA GLN A 33 -8.45 8.95 3.00
C GLN A 33 -8.65 10.15 3.94
N ASN A 34 -9.43 11.14 3.50
CA ASN A 34 -9.73 12.34 4.28
C ASN A 34 -10.92 12.17 5.23
N GLY A 35 -11.52 10.97 5.31
CA GLY A 35 -12.72 10.73 6.11
C GLY A 35 -14.00 11.37 5.56
N GLN A 36 -14.01 11.74 4.28
CA GLN A 36 -15.07 12.45 3.58
C GLN A 36 -15.85 11.55 2.58
N GLY A 37 -15.75 10.23 2.72
CA GLY A 37 -16.37 9.30 1.76
C GLY A 37 -17.88 9.49 1.65
N SER A 38 -18.35 9.78 0.44
CA SER A 38 -19.77 9.97 0.13
C SER A 38 -20.52 8.63 -0.05
N VAL A 39 -21.81 8.69 -0.35
CA VAL A 39 -22.59 7.48 -0.71
C VAL A 39 -22.12 6.91 -2.04
N GLU A 40 -21.76 7.78 -2.99
CA GLU A 40 -21.22 7.40 -4.29
C GLU A 40 -19.86 6.70 -4.14
N ASP A 41 -18.97 7.21 -3.26
CA ASP A 41 -17.69 6.55 -2.98
C ASP A 41 -17.90 5.15 -2.37
N LYS A 42 -18.91 5.00 -1.49
CA LYS A 42 -19.28 3.70 -0.92
C LYS A 42 -19.77 2.73 -1.97
N ASN A 43 -20.62 3.17 -2.88
CA ASN A 43 -21.14 2.34 -3.95
C ASN A 43 -20.01 1.91 -4.90
N LEU A 44 -19.15 2.84 -5.32
CA LEU A 44 -18.00 2.55 -6.17
C LEU A 44 -17.13 1.44 -5.57
N PHE A 45 -16.74 1.56 -4.29
CA PHE A 45 -15.89 0.55 -3.67
C PHE A 45 -16.64 -0.74 -3.31
N THR A 46 -17.97 -0.71 -3.20
CA THR A 46 -18.77 -1.94 -3.00
C THR A 46 -18.84 -2.77 -4.29
N GLU A 47 -18.86 -2.12 -5.45
CA GLU A 47 -18.88 -2.76 -6.77
C GLU A 47 -17.48 -3.16 -7.26
N ALA A 48 -16.43 -2.55 -6.71
CA ALA A 48 -15.05 -2.85 -7.05
C ALA A 48 -14.53 -4.15 -6.42
N VAL A 49 -13.58 -4.79 -7.10
CA VAL A 49 -12.75 -5.85 -6.51
C VAL A 49 -11.54 -5.18 -5.85
N VAL A 50 -11.44 -5.33 -4.52
CA VAL A 50 -10.37 -4.75 -3.71
C VAL A 50 -9.46 -5.88 -3.22
N THR A 51 -8.17 -5.76 -3.50
CA THR A 51 -7.13 -6.67 -2.99
C THR A 51 -6.11 -5.87 -2.20
N VAL A 52 -5.80 -6.33 -0.98
CA VAL A 52 -4.83 -5.68 -0.10
C VAL A 52 -3.72 -6.66 0.26
N TYR A 53 -2.48 -6.19 0.16
CA TYR A 53 -1.29 -6.88 0.65
C TYR A 53 -0.65 -6.04 1.75
N MET A 54 -0.33 -6.65 2.89
CA MET A 54 0.23 -5.95 4.05
C MET A 54 1.45 -6.67 4.58
N ARG A 55 2.47 -5.91 4.98
CA ARG A 55 3.72 -6.42 5.56
C ARG A 55 4.16 -5.56 6.74
N GLY A 56 4.50 -6.21 7.86
CA GLY A 56 4.96 -5.56 9.09
C GLY A 56 3.85 -5.03 9.99
N PHE A 57 2.59 -5.28 9.66
CA PHE A 57 1.44 -4.97 10.51
C PHE A 57 1.17 -6.12 11.49
N LYS A 58 0.40 -5.84 12.55
CA LYS A 58 -0.01 -6.88 13.49
C LYS A 58 -0.96 -7.86 12.80
N ALA A 59 -0.85 -9.14 13.14
CA ALA A 59 -1.68 -10.20 12.54
C ALA A 59 -3.19 -9.91 12.68
N VAL A 60 -3.61 -9.31 13.79
CA VAL A 60 -5.01 -8.93 14.02
C VAL A 60 -5.50 -7.85 13.03
N ASP A 61 -4.66 -6.85 12.73
CA ASP A 61 -5.02 -5.78 11.79
C ASP A 61 -5.14 -6.33 10.36
N VAL A 62 -4.20 -7.22 9.99
CA VAL A 62 -4.22 -7.91 8.69
C VAL A 62 -5.48 -8.77 8.57
N SER A 63 -5.78 -9.58 9.58
CA SER A 63 -6.97 -10.45 9.59
C SER A 63 -8.27 -9.66 9.47
N ASN A 64 -8.37 -8.50 10.13
CA ASN A 64 -9.54 -7.63 10.05
C ASN A 64 -9.75 -7.07 8.64
N ILE A 65 -8.66 -6.68 7.96
CA ILE A 65 -8.72 -6.18 6.57
C ILE A 65 -9.05 -7.32 5.60
N GLU A 66 -8.50 -8.51 5.80
CA GLU A 66 -8.78 -9.69 4.97
C GLU A 66 -10.22 -10.19 5.12
N ALA A 67 -10.87 -9.96 6.27
CA ALA A 67 -12.27 -10.28 6.50
C ALA A 67 -13.23 -9.22 5.92
N ALA A 68 -12.77 -7.98 5.74
CA ALA A 68 -13.58 -6.88 5.21
C ALA A 68 -13.74 -6.94 3.69
N ARG A 69 -14.77 -6.28 3.16
CA ARG A 69 -15.05 -6.21 1.71
C ARG A 69 -15.40 -4.80 1.29
N GLY A 70 -15.15 -4.50 0.02
CA GLY A 70 -15.50 -3.24 -0.63
C GLY A 70 -15.06 -2.00 0.14
N TYR A 71 -15.99 -1.06 0.37
CA TYR A 71 -15.72 0.20 1.07
C TYR A 71 -15.07 0.02 2.45
N ASP A 72 -15.55 -0.94 3.25
CA ASP A 72 -15.04 -1.16 4.60
C ASP A 72 -13.57 -1.63 4.56
N GLN A 73 -13.21 -2.43 3.55
CA GLN A 73 -11.83 -2.86 3.34
C GLN A 73 -10.91 -1.68 3.00
N VAL A 74 -11.36 -0.76 2.12
CA VAL A 74 -10.63 0.46 1.79
C VAL A 74 -10.48 1.37 3.01
N GLN A 75 -11.55 1.53 3.80
CA GLN A 75 -11.52 2.34 5.01
C GLN A 75 -10.56 1.78 6.06
N LEU A 76 -10.59 0.47 6.30
CA LEU A 76 -9.66 -0.18 7.22
C LEU A 76 -8.22 -0.06 6.74
N PHE A 77 -7.96 -0.24 5.43
CA PHE A 77 -6.65 -0.03 4.83
C PHE A 77 -6.10 1.38 5.11
N VAL A 78 -6.89 2.42 4.82
CA VAL A 78 -6.53 3.83 5.09
C VAL A 78 -6.25 4.05 6.58
N LYS A 79 -7.11 3.54 7.45
CA LYS A 79 -6.94 3.67 8.91
C LYS A 79 -5.65 2.99 9.39
N SER A 80 -5.36 1.80 8.89
CA SER A 80 -4.13 1.06 9.22
C SER A 80 -2.88 1.78 8.74
N LEU A 81 -2.91 2.45 7.58
CA LEU A 81 -1.79 3.28 7.13
C LEU A 81 -1.58 4.51 8.02
N ALA A 82 -2.65 5.19 8.44
CA ALA A 82 -2.55 6.32 9.36
C ALA A 82 -2.02 5.89 10.75
N ALA A 83 -2.49 4.75 11.27
CA ALA A 83 -2.04 4.19 12.55
C ALA A 83 -0.63 3.59 12.48
N GLY A 84 -0.20 3.13 11.30
CA GLY A 84 1.10 2.52 11.04
C GLY A 84 2.31 3.42 11.34
N GLY A 85 2.09 4.72 11.55
CA GLY A 85 3.12 5.69 11.96
C GLY A 85 3.57 5.60 13.43
N SER A 86 2.92 4.78 14.26
CA SER A 86 3.34 4.59 15.66
C SER A 86 4.45 3.54 15.75
N TYR A 87 5.64 3.98 16.19
CA TYR A 87 6.81 3.14 16.48
C TYR A 87 6.83 2.78 17.97
N SER A 88 7.14 1.52 18.28
CA SER A 88 7.58 1.14 19.63
C SER A 88 8.65 0.06 19.55
N ASN A 89 9.46 -0.11 20.59
CA ASN A 89 10.47 -1.17 20.64
C ASN A 89 9.86 -2.58 20.57
N ALA A 90 8.58 -2.73 20.91
CA ALA A 90 7.85 -4.00 20.81
C ALA A 90 7.14 -4.16 19.44
N ASP A 91 7.08 -3.11 18.62
CA ASP A 91 6.32 -3.08 17.37
C ASP A 91 6.93 -2.04 16.40
N TYR A 92 8.08 -2.39 15.83
CA TYR A 92 8.87 -1.57 14.90
C TYR A 92 8.74 -2.03 13.44
N GLY A 93 7.86 -3.00 13.16
CA GLY A 93 7.63 -3.53 11.82
C GLY A 93 8.69 -4.53 11.36
N VAL A 94 8.93 -4.60 10.05
CA VAL A 94 9.86 -5.54 9.40
C VAL A 94 10.71 -4.82 8.36
N PRO A 95 11.78 -5.42 7.82
CA PRO A 95 12.52 -4.84 6.69
C PRO A 95 11.59 -4.60 5.48
N ILE A 96 11.46 -3.35 5.02
CA ILE A 96 10.62 -2.97 3.87
C ILE A 96 11.44 -2.45 2.68
N ASN A 97 12.66 -1.96 2.91
CA ASN A 97 13.55 -1.48 1.87
C ASN A 97 15.02 -1.69 2.28
N PHE A 98 15.91 -1.80 1.31
CA PHE A 98 17.34 -1.88 1.56
C PHE A 98 18.13 -1.17 0.45
N TYR A 99 19.29 -0.64 0.81
CA TYR A 99 20.27 -0.11 -0.14
C TYR A 99 21.46 -1.06 -0.21
N VAL A 100 22.05 -1.16 -1.40
CA VAL A 100 23.25 -1.95 -1.63
C VAL A 100 24.33 -1.08 -2.22
N SER A 101 25.55 -1.20 -1.72
CA SER A 101 26.71 -0.46 -2.22
C SER A 101 27.81 -1.40 -2.72
N LYS A 102 28.66 -0.90 -3.61
CA LYS A 102 29.81 -1.66 -4.12
C LYS A 102 30.91 -1.72 -3.07
N ILE A 103 31.60 -2.87 -2.95
CA ILE A 103 32.71 -3.04 -2.00
C ILE A 103 33.94 -2.21 -2.42
N THR A 104 34.08 -1.93 -3.72
CA THR A 104 35.27 -1.28 -4.29
C THR A 104 35.33 0.21 -4.05
N ASP A 105 34.19 0.90 -4.03
CA ASP A 105 34.11 2.37 -3.99
C ASP A 105 33.00 2.90 -3.07
N ASN A 106 32.26 2.02 -2.38
CA ASN A 106 31.11 2.33 -1.52
C ASN A 106 29.97 3.10 -2.23
N SER A 107 29.95 3.16 -3.56
CA SER A 107 28.87 3.81 -4.31
C SER A 107 27.58 2.99 -4.30
N ASP A 108 26.44 3.68 -4.21
CA ASP A 108 25.11 3.06 -4.22
C ASP A 108 24.76 2.46 -5.58
N LEU A 109 24.22 1.24 -5.54
CA LEU A 109 23.69 0.55 -6.70
C LEU A 109 22.22 0.91 -6.91
N LYS A 110 21.88 1.26 -8.15
CA LYS A 110 20.51 1.49 -8.59
C LYS A 110 20.08 0.37 -9.52
N PHE A 111 18.99 -0.30 -9.18
CA PHE A 111 18.36 -1.27 -10.07
C PHE A 111 17.40 -0.55 -11.00
N LYS A 112 17.64 -0.67 -12.31
CA LYS A 112 16.73 -0.14 -13.33
C LYS A 112 16.01 -1.31 -13.98
N PHE A 113 14.71 -1.38 -13.78
CA PHE A 113 13.84 -2.33 -14.46
C PHE A 113 13.08 -1.59 -15.56
N ASN A 114 13.12 -2.13 -16.78
CA ASN A 114 12.30 -1.64 -17.87
C ASN A 114 11.10 -2.58 -17.98
N TYR A 115 9.91 -2.05 -17.70
CA TYR A 115 8.66 -2.77 -17.87
C TYR A 115 7.99 -2.31 -19.15
N ARG A 116 7.51 -3.27 -19.94
CA ARG A 116 6.62 -3.03 -21.06
C ARG A 116 5.22 -3.44 -20.62
N LEU A 117 4.27 -2.51 -20.68
CA LEU A 117 2.85 -2.82 -20.53
C LEU A 117 2.31 -3.10 -21.93
N ASP A 118 1.79 -4.31 -22.15
CA ASP A 118 1.29 -4.77 -23.45
C ASP A 118 -0.19 -4.43 -23.69
N PHE A 119 -0.77 -3.53 -22.89
CA PHE A 119 -2.15 -3.06 -23.04
C PHE A 119 -2.20 -1.53 -23.01
N ASP A 120 -3.12 -0.97 -23.81
CA ASP A 120 -3.31 0.46 -23.95
C ASP A 120 -3.99 1.02 -22.70
N VAL A 121 -3.45 2.10 -22.15
CA VAL A 121 -4.04 2.80 -20.99
C VAL A 121 -4.77 4.01 -21.56
N HIS A 122 -6.02 3.79 -21.98
CA HIS A 122 -6.92 4.84 -22.46
C HIS A 122 -7.56 5.61 -21.31
#